data_AF-A0A2S8D516-F1
#
_entry.id   AF-A0A2S8D516-F1
#
_cell.length_a   1.000
_cell.length_b   1.000
_cell.length_c   1.000
_cell.angle_alpha   90.00
_cell.angle_beta   90.00
_cell.angle_gamma   90.00
#
_symmetry.space_group_name_H-M   'P 1'
#
loop_
_entity.id
_entity.type
_entity.pdbx_description
1 polymer ?
#
loop_
_entity_poly.entity_id
_entity_poly.type
_entity_poly.pdbx_seq_one_letter_code
_entity_poly.pdbx_strand_id
1 'polypeptide(L)'
;PGGLTSFQSLCTSLAARVGSGNLAGVALAITAGGPRAVFWMWVAAFIGMATSFAECSLAQLYKERDVNGQFRGGPAWYMARGLGMRWMGVLFAVFLLIAYGIIFSGVQANAVARALSFSFDFPPLVTGIILAVFALLAITRGLHGVARLMQGFVPLMAIIWVLTSMVICVINIGQLPHVIWSIFESAFGWQEAAGGAAGYTLSQAITNGFQRSMFSNEAGMGSTPNAAAAAASWPPHPAAQGIVQMIGIFIDTLVICTASAMLILLAGNDTTYMPLEGIQLIQKAMRVLMGSWGAEFVTLVVILFAFSSIVANYIYAENNLFFLRLNTPKAIWCLRICTFATVIGGTLLSLPLMWQLADIIMACMAITNLTAILLLSPVVHTIASDYLRQRKLGVRPVFDPLRYPDIGRQLSPDAWDDVSQE
;
A
#
# COMPACT_ATOMS: atom_id res chain seq x y z
N PRO A 1 8.31 21.27 -13.37
CA PRO A 1 6.98 21.53 -14.01
C PRO A 1 6.45 20.24 -14.67
N GLY A 2 5.20 19.83 -14.43
CA GLY A 2 4.58 18.63 -15.05
C GLY A 2 4.42 17.37 -14.17
N GLY A 3 5.10 17.29 -13.03
CA GLY A 3 4.92 16.22 -12.03
C GLY A 3 3.71 16.42 -11.12
N LEU A 4 3.29 15.34 -10.45
CA LEU A 4 2.30 15.40 -9.37
C LEU A 4 2.86 16.18 -8.18
N THR A 5 2.01 16.82 -7.38
CA THR A 5 2.46 17.38 -6.10
C THR A 5 2.83 16.25 -5.13
N SER A 6 3.72 16.51 -4.15
CA SER A 6 4.04 15.51 -3.12
C SER A 6 2.79 14.99 -2.39
N PHE A 7 1.79 15.84 -2.16
CA PHE A 7 0.51 15.45 -1.58
C PHE A 7 -0.32 14.55 -2.52
N GLN A 8 -0.40 14.87 -3.81
CA GLN A 8 -1.07 14.02 -4.80
C GLN A 8 -0.40 12.64 -4.91
N SER A 9 0.93 12.59 -4.86
CA SER A 9 1.69 11.35 -4.85
C SER A 9 1.44 10.54 -3.58
N LEU A 10 1.40 11.20 -2.41
CA LEU A 10 1.03 10.56 -1.14
C LEU A 10 -0.40 10.01 -1.17
N CYS A 11 -1.36 10.78 -1.69
CA CYS A 11 -2.74 10.31 -1.78
C CYS A 11 -2.89 9.18 -2.79
N THR A 12 -2.16 9.22 -3.90
CA THR A 12 -2.14 8.11 -4.87
C THR A 12 -1.53 6.86 -4.26
N SER A 13 -0.46 7.00 -3.46
CA SER A 13 0.14 5.84 -2.79
C SER A 13 -0.70 5.30 -1.65
N LEU A 14 -1.31 6.17 -0.86
CA LEU A 14 -2.29 5.79 0.14
C LEU A 14 -3.53 5.16 -0.48
N ALA A 15 -3.99 5.57 -1.67
CA ALA A 15 -5.10 4.89 -2.35
C ALA A 15 -4.81 3.41 -2.63
N ALA A 16 -3.58 3.10 -3.05
CA ALA A 16 -3.16 1.72 -3.30
C ALA A 16 -3.03 0.90 -2.01
N ARG A 17 -2.43 1.50 -0.97
CA ARG A 17 -2.19 0.87 0.35
C ARG A 17 -3.49 0.68 1.14
N VAL A 18 -4.26 1.76 1.26
CA VAL A 18 -5.52 1.83 2.02
C VAL A 18 -6.63 1.17 1.22
N GLY A 19 -6.84 -0.11 1.49
CA GLY A 19 -7.77 -0.96 0.78
C GLY A 19 -8.41 -2.01 1.69
N SER A 20 -8.90 -3.10 1.08
CA SER A 20 -9.37 -4.26 1.83
C SER A 20 -8.29 -4.88 2.71
N GLY A 21 -7.00 -4.69 2.42
CA GLY A 21 -5.88 -5.16 3.24
C GLY A 21 -5.89 -4.62 4.67
N ASN A 22 -6.19 -3.34 4.87
CA ASN A 22 -6.24 -2.71 6.20
C ASN A 22 -7.42 -3.18 7.05
N LEU A 23 -8.41 -3.79 6.41
CA LEU A 23 -9.64 -4.27 7.01
C LEU A 23 -9.55 -5.80 7.13
N ALA A 24 -9.67 -6.50 6.01
CA ALA A 24 -9.60 -7.95 5.94
C ALA A 24 -8.25 -8.51 6.40
N GLY A 25 -7.13 -7.87 6.05
CA GLY A 25 -5.80 -8.35 6.44
C GLY A 25 -5.58 -8.25 7.94
N VAL A 26 -6.04 -7.17 8.58
CA VAL A 26 -6.02 -7.03 10.05
C VAL A 26 -6.93 -8.06 10.71
N ALA A 27 -8.13 -8.27 10.18
CA ALA A 27 -9.04 -9.31 10.66
C ALA A 27 -8.40 -10.70 10.59
N LEU A 28 -7.79 -11.06 9.45
CA LEU A 28 -7.08 -12.33 9.29
C LEU A 28 -5.88 -12.43 10.24
N ALA A 29 -5.12 -11.35 10.44
CA ALA A 29 -3.99 -11.34 11.37
C ALA A 29 -4.43 -11.63 12.80
N ILE A 30 -5.54 -11.04 13.25
CA ILE A 30 -6.08 -11.25 14.59
C ILE A 30 -6.71 -12.65 14.71
N THR A 31 -7.43 -13.14 13.70
CA THR A 31 -8.02 -14.48 13.72
C THR A 31 -6.96 -15.57 13.74
N ALA A 32 -5.89 -15.42 12.96
CA ALA A 32 -4.83 -16.44 12.84
C ALA A 32 -3.74 -16.31 13.92
N GLY A 33 -3.36 -15.09 14.29
CA GLY A 33 -2.25 -14.80 15.21
C GLY A 33 -2.68 -14.27 16.58
N GLY A 34 -3.98 -14.02 16.81
CA GLY A 34 -4.49 -13.40 18.03
C GLY A 34 -4.17 -11.90 18.13
N PRO A 35 -4.50 -11.26 19.27
CA PRO A 35 -4.23 -9.84 19.50
C PRO A 35 -2.74 -9.45 19.35
N ARG A 36 -1.83 -10.39 19.66
CA ARG A 36 -0.37 -10.23 19.52
C ARG A 36 0.09 -9.95 18.09
N ALA A 37 -0.67 -10.36 17.07
CA ALA A 37 -0.33 -10.07 15.68
C ALA A 37 -0.30 -8.55 15.40
N VAL A 38 -1.15 -7.76 16.08
CA VAL A 38 -1.22 -6.31 15.92
C VAL A 38 0.08 -5.63 16.34
N PHE A 39 0.70 -6.09 17.44
CA PHE A 39 2.01 -5.59 17.87
C PHE A 39 3.08 -5.82 16.80
N TRP A 40 3.12 -7.02 16.23
CA TRP A 40 4.07 -7.35 15.16
C TRP A 40 3.78 -6.60 13.86
N MET A 41 2.53 -6.26 13.58
CA MET A 41 2.19 -5.36 12.47
C MET A 41 2.81 -3.97 12.66
N TRP A 42 2.82 -3.44 13.90
CA TRP A 42 3.47 -2.16 14.22
C TRP A 42 4.99 -2.21 14.07
N VAL A 43 5.62 -3.27 14.56
CA VAL A 43 7.07 -3.48 14.39
C VAL A 43 7.42 -3.56 12.91
N ALA A 44 6.67 -4.34 12.13
CA ALA A 44 6.84 -4.47 10.69
C ALA A 44 6.64 -3.13 9.97
N ALA A 45 5.68 -2.30 10.38
CA ALA A 45 5.47 -0.97 9.81
C ALA A 45 6.63 -0.02 10.13
N PHE A 46 7.19 -0.07 11.33
CA PHE A 46 8.34 0.75 11.70
C PHE A 46 9.58 0.43 10.84
N ILE A 47 9.87 -0.86 10.65
CA ILE A 47 10.91 -1.31 9.71
C ILE A 47 10.54 -0.92 8.28
N GLY A 48 9.27 -1.09 7.91
CA GLY A 48 8.73 -0.74 6.61
C GLY A 48 8.90 0.74 6.25
N MET A 49 8.81 1.65 7.22
CA MET A 49 9.10 3.07 7.00
C MET A 49 10.53 3.29 6.48
N ALA A 50 11.54 2.63 7.06
CA ALA A 50 12.91 2.74 6.58
C ALA A 50 13.08 2.20 5.15
N THR A 51 12.46 1.04 4.86
CA THR A 51 12.46 0.46 3.53
C THR A 51 11.76 1.37 2.51
N SER A 52 10.61 1.94 2.88
CA SER A 52 9.84 2.84 2.01
C SER A 52 10.57 4.14 1.70
N PHE A 53 11.29 4.68 2.69
CA PHE A 53 12.18 5.81 2.47
C PHE A 53 13.23 5.49 1.40
N ALA A 54 13.87 4.32 1.50
CA ALA A 54 14.91 3.90 0.57
C ALA A 54 14.36 3.74 -0.86
N GLU A 55 13.30 2.95 -1.04
CA GLU A 55 12.71 2.69 -2.37
C GLU A 55 12.18 3.96 -3.03
N CYS A 56 11.53 4.86 -2.27
CA CYS A 56 10.93 6.07 -2.82
C CYS A 56 11.98 7.14 -3.11
N SER A 57 13.05 7.20 -2.31
CA SER A 57 14.20 8.07 -2.59
C SER A 57 14.94 7.61 -3.85
N LEU A 58 15.15 6.30 -4.02
CA LEU A 58 15.76 5.75 -5.23
C LEU A 58 14.88 5.99 -6.46
N ALA A 59 13.56 5.77 -6.35
CA ALA A 59 12.66 6.00 -7.47
C ALA A 59 12.55 7.47 -7.86
N GLN A 60 12.65 8.39 -6.90
CA GLN A 60 12.81 9.82 -7.21
C GLN A 60 14.13 10.11 -7.90
N LEU A 61 15.24 9.56 -7.41
CA LEU A 61 16.56 9.80 -7.97
C LEU A 61 16.63 9.35 -9.44
N TYR A 62 16.22 8.11 -9.71
CA TYR A 62 16.30 7.47 -11.03
C TYR A 62 15.04 7.66 -11.90
N LYS A 63 14.24 8.70 -11.64
CA LYS A 63 13.07 9.04 -12.48
C LYS A 63 13.50 9.54 -13.86
N GLU A 64 12.57 9.45 -14.81
CA GLU A 64 12.74 9.88 -16.19
C GLU A 64 11.49 10.64 -16.65
N ARG A 65 11.65 11.53 -17.64
CA ARG A 65 10.51 12.18 -18.30
C ARG A 65 10.07 11.37 -19.52
N ASP A 66 8.78 11.06 -19.57
CA ASP A 66 8.09 10.56 -20.76
C ASP A 66 8.07 11.64 -21.87
N VAL A 67 7.80 11.22 -23.12
CA VAL A 67 7.50 12.05 -24.29
C VAL A 67 6.42 13.10 -24.00
N ASN A 68 5.47 12.79 -23.11
CA ASN A 68 4.43 13.73 -22.66
C ASN A 68 4.90 14.68 -21.54
N GLY A 69 6.18 14.69 -21.19
CA GLY A 69 6.76 15.51 -20.12
C GLY A 69 6.41 15.05 -18.70
N GLN A 70 5.85 13.85 -18.53
CA GLN A 70 5.46 13.30 -17.22
C GLN A 70 6.62 12.55 -16.58
N PHE A 71 6.81 12.71 -15.26
CA PHE A 71 7.77 11.89 -14.53
C PHE A 71 7.27 10.46 -14.38
N ARG A 72 8.14 9.52 -14.73
CA ARG A 72 7.95 8.07 -14.62
C ARG A 72 9.16 7.48 -13.90
N GLY A 73 8.93 6.49 -13.05
CA GLY A 73 10.00 5.84 -12.30
C GLY A 73 9.45 4.75 -11.41
N GLY A 74 10.29 4.19 -10.56
CA GLY A 74 9.97 3.04 -9.71
C GLY A 74 11.12 2.04 -9.68
N PRO A 75 10.91 0.83 -9.15
CA PRO A 75 11.99 -0.13 -9.00
C PRO A 75 12.61 -0.59 -10.29
N ALA A 76 11.79 -0.76 -11.33
CA ALA A 76 12.31 -1.13 -12.64
C ALA A 76 13.38 -0.15 -13.15
N TRP A 77 13.25 1.16 -12.85
CA TRP A 77 14.21 2.18 -13.25
C TRP A 77 15.49 2.17 -12.42
N TYR A 78 15.41 2.11 -11.09
CA TYR A 78 16.64 2.07 -10.29
C TYR A 78 17.38 0.74 -10.42
N MET A 79 16.68 -0.36 -10.71
CA MET A 79 17.33 -1.63 -11.08
C MET A 79 18.05 -1.52 -12.43
N ALA A 80 17.41 -0.90 -13.43
CA ALA A 80 18.01 -0.77 -14.76
C ALA A 80 19.15 0.24 -14.82
N ARG A 81 19.02 1.39 -14.15
CA ARG A 81 19.99 2.50 -14.21
C ARG A 81 20.96 2.51 -13.03
N GLY A 82 20.46 2.34 -11.81
CA GLY A 82 21.29 2.35 -10.60
C GLY A 82 22.22 1.15 -10.50
N LEU A 83 21.70 -0.04 -10.80
CA LEU A 83 22.49 -1.28 -10.81
C LEU A 83 23.03 -1.67 -12.20
N GLY A 84 22.55 -1.04 -13.27
CA GLY A 84 22.86 -1.47 -14.64
C GLY A 84 22.19 -2.80 -15.05
N MET A 85 21.29 -3.34 -14.22
CA MET A 85 20.70 -4.67 -14.38
C MET A 85 19.29 -4.59 -14.98
N ARG A 86 19.20 -4.25 -16.28
CA ARG A 86 17.91 -4.09 -16.99
C ARG A 86 17.02 -5.34 -16.90
N TRP A 87 17.61 -6.54 -16.90
CA TRP A 87 16.87 -7.79 -16.77
C TRP A 87 16.06 -7.87 -15.47
N MET A 88 16.62 -7.37 -14.37
CA MET A 88 15.96 -7.39 -13.05
C MET A 88 14.80 -6.39 -13.02
N GLY A 89 14.97 -5.24 -13.69
CA GLY A 89 13.87 -4.29 -13.88
C GLY A 89 12.74 -4.83 -14.75
N VAL A 90 13.05 -5.60 -15.80
CA VAL A 90 12.03 -6.26 -16.64
C VAL A 90 11.28 -7.33 -15.84
N LEU A 91 12.00 -8.16 -15.08
CA LEU A 91 11.42 -9.17 -14.21
C LEU A 91 10.47 -8.55 -13.18
N PHE A 92 10.91 -7.47 -12.51
CA PHE A 92 10.09 -6.75 -11.55
C PHE A 92 8.84 -6.13 -12.20
N ALA A 93 8.99 -5.51 -13.37
CA ALA A 93 7.87 -4.92 -14.11
C ALA A 93 6.80 -5.97 -14.46
N VAL A 94 7.20 -7.18 -14.85
CA VAL A 94 6.27 -8.29 -15.11
C VAL A 94 5.56 -8.73 -13.83
N PHE A 95 6.28 -8.89 -12.72
CA PHE A 95 5.65 -9.24 -11.44
C PHE A 95 4.65 -8.18 -10.99
N LEU A 96 4.99 -6.89 -11.12
CA LEU A 96 4.10 -5.80 -10.77
C LEU A 96 2.86 -5.76 -11.66
N LEU A 97 3.00 -5.97 -12.98
CA LEU A 97 1.86 -6.06 -13.89
C LEU A 97 0.88 -7.18 -13.50
N ILE A 98 1.40 -8.35 -13.13
CA ILE A 98 0.58 -9.49 -12.67
C ILE A 98 -0.06 -9.18 -11.31
N ALA A 99 0.72 -8.67 -10.35
CA ALA A 99 0.22 -8.35 -9.02
C ALA A 99 -0.85 -7.25 -9.06
N TYR A 100 -0.52 -6.08 -9.56
CA TYR A 100 -1.37 -4.89 -9.46
C TYR A 100 -2.39 -4.80 -10.60
N GLY A 101 -2.01 -5.21 -11.81
CA GLY A 101 -2.89 -5.20 -12.97
C GLY A 101 -3.99 -6.27 -12.91
N ILE A 102 -3.73 -7.39 -12.21
CA ILE A 102 -4.62 -8.54 -12.13
C ILE A 102 -4.95 -8.84 -10.66
N ILE A 103 -4.04 -9.46 -9.90
CA ILE A 103 -4.36 -10.14 -8.63
C ILE A 103 -4.98 -9.20 -7.60
N PHE A 104 -4.32 -8.10 -7.25
CA PHE A 104 -4.78 -7.15 -6.22
C PHE A 104 -6.10 -6.49 -6.60
N SER A 105 -6.30 -6.16 -7.88
CA SER A 105 -7.58 -5.60 -8.35
C SER A 105 -8.72 -6.59 -8.13
N GLY A 106 -8.46 -7.90 -8.33
CA GLY A 106 -9.41 -8.96 -8.01
C GLY A 106 -9.68 -9.11 -6.50
N VAL A 107 -8.64 -9.03 -5.65
CA VAL A 107 -8.78 -9.10 -4.18
C VAL A 107 -9.67 -7.96 -3.66
N GLN A 108 -9.46 -6.74 -4.16
CA GLN A 108 -10.27 -5.59 -3.79
C GLN A 108 -11.72 -5.73 -4.27
N ALA A 109 -11.94 -6.25 -5.47
CA ALA A 109 -13.29 -6.51 -5.96
C ALA A 109 -14.02 -7.58 -5.13
N ASN A 110 -13.34 -8.64 -4.73
CA ASN A 110 -13.90 -9.69 -3.90
C ASN A 110 -14.35 -9.17 -2.53
N ALA A 111 -13.50 -8.36 -1.91
CA ALA A 111 -13.80 -7.66 -0.67
C ALA A 111 -15.14 -6.90 -0.72
N VAL A 112 -15.37 -6.15 -1.80
CA VAL A 112 -16.63 -5.42 -2.02
C VAL A 112 -17.81 -6.36 -2.21
N ALA A 113 -17.65 -7.40 -3.03
CA ALA A 113 -18.70 -8.38 -3.28
C ALA A 113 -19.15 -9.10 -2.01
N ARG A 114 -18.20 -9.49 -1.15
CA ARG A 114 -18.48 -10.11 0.16
C ARG A 114 -19.17 -9.15 1.11
N ALA A 115 -18.76 -7.88 1.13
CA ALA A 115 -19.37 -6.87 1.99
C ALA A 115 -20.83 -6.58 1.60
N LEU A 116 -21.09 -6.42 0.30
CA LEU A 116 -22.42 -6.17 -0.24
C LEU A 116 -23.34 -7.38 -0.11
N SER A 117 -22.83 -8.59 -0.34
CA SER A 117 -23.60 -9.83 -0.11
C SER A 117 -23.96 -9.99 1.37
N PHE A 118 -23.07 -9.63 2.30
CA PHE A 118 -23.34 -9.74 3.74
C PHE A 118 -24.36 -8.72 4.29
N SER A 119 -24.40 -7.52 3.70
CA SER A 119 -25.27 -6.43 4.17
C SER A 119 -26.60 -6.36 3.44
N PHE A 120 -26.61 -6.65 2.13
CA PHE A 120 -27.77 -6.41 1.25
C PHE A 120 -28.15 -7.64 0.41
N ASP A 121 -27.51 -8.79 0.63
CA ASP A 121 -27.69 -10.01 -0.19
C ASP A 121 -27.50 -9.75 -1.70
N PHE A 122 -26.63 -8.80 -2.03
CA PHE A 122 -26.45 -8.32 -3.38
C PHE A 122 -25.60 -9.31 -4.21
N PRO A 123 -25.98 -9.62 -5.47
CA PRO A 123 -25.24 -10.59 -6.29
C PRO A 123 -23.77 -10.19 -6.56
N PRO A 124 -22.79 -11.10 -6.35
CA PRO A 124 -21.38 -10.82 -6.58
C PRO A 124 -21.05 -10.37 -8.02
N LEU A 125 -21.68 -11.01 -9.02
CA LEU A 125 -21.45 -10.69 -10.43
C LEU A 125 -21.86 -9.25 -10.76
N VAL A 126 -23.02 -8.81 -10.25
CA VAL A 126 -23.53 -7.45 -10.48
C VAL A 126 -22.62 -6.43 -9.79
N THR A 127 -22.15 -6.74 -8.57
CA THR A 127 -21.13 -5.93 -7.88
C THR A 127 -19.90 -5.74 -8.75
N GLY A 128 -19.35 -6.83 -9.29
CA GLY A 128 -18.15 -6.79 -10.12
C GLY A 128 -18.31 -5.95 -11.36
N ILE A 129 -19.45 -6.08 -12.06
CA ILE A 129 -19.75 -5.28 -13.26
C ILE A 129 -19.82 -3.79 -12.93
N ILE A 130 -20.57 -3.42 -11.88
CA ILE A 130 -20.72 -2.03 -11.46
C ILE A 130 -19.34 -1.43 -11.09
N LEU A 131 -18.58 -2.14 -10.25
CA LEU A 131 -17.27 -1.70 -9.81
C LEU A 131 -16.29 -1.58 -10.98
N ALA A 132 -16.30 -2.53 -11.92
CA ALA A 132 -15.44 -2.51 -13.10
C ALA A 132 -15.78 -1.34 -14.04
N VAL A 133 -17.06 -1.01 -14.22
CA VAL A 133 -17.48 0.15 -15.02
C VAL A 133 -17.00 1.45 -14.40
N PHE A 134 -17.22 1.66 -13.10
CA PHE A 134 -16.75 2.87 -12.42
C PHE A 134 -15.22 2.96 -12.42
N ALA A 135 -14.51 1.86 -12.19
CA ALA A 135 -13.05 1.82 -12.25
C ALA A 135 -12.56 2.18 -13.66
N LEU A 136 -13.17 1.63 -14.72
CA LEU A 136 -12.82 1.93 -16.11
C LEU A 136 -13.02 3.42 -16.45
N LEU A 137 -14.12 4.02 -15.99
CA LEU A 137 -14.37 5.46 -16.13
C LEU A 137 -13.36 6.33 -15.37
N ALA A 138 -12.82 5.85 -14.25
CA ALA A 138 -11.80 6.56 -13.50
C ALA A 138 -10.43 6.47 -14.16
N ILE A 139 -9.98 5.26 -14.53
CA ILE A 139 -8.64 5.02 -15.09
C ILE A 139 -8.46 5.62 -16.49
N THR A 140 -9.54 5.81 -17.25
CA THR A 140 -9.50 6.48 -18.56
C THR A 140 -9.08 7.95 -18.46
N ARG A 141 -9.15 8.58 -17.28
CA ARG A 141 -8.68 9.95 -17.03
C ARG A 141 -7.14 10.07 -16.94
N GLY A 142 -6.42 8.95 -16.93
CA GLY A 142 -4.96 8.92 -16.84
C GLY A 142 -4.38 9.36 -15.49
N LEU A 143 -3.05 9.43 -15.40
CA LEU A 143 -2.31 9.65 -14.16
C LEU A 143 -2.73 10.91 -13.38
N HIS A 144 -2.71 12.09 -14.01
CA HIS A 144 -3.07 13.35 -13.34
C HIS A 144 -4.54 13.42 -12.97
N GLY A 145 -5.42 12.86 -13.80
CA GLY A 145 -6.86 12.81 -13.53
C GLY A 145 -7.16 11.93 -12.30
N VAL A 146 -6.54 10.76 -12.22
CA VAL A 146 -6.63 9.87 -11.07
C VAL A 146 -6.04 10.53 -9.82
N ALA A 147 -4.84 11.11 -9.91
CA ALA A 147 -4.22 11.77 -8.75
C ALA A 147 -5.07 12.93 -8.20
N ARG A 148 -5.72 13.70 -9.08
CA ARG A 148 -6.67 14.76 -8.70
C ARG A 148 -7.95 14.23 -8.07
N LEU A 149 -8.40 13.04 -8.44
CA LEU A 149 -9.52 12.37 -7.78
C LEU A 149 -9.10 11.89 -6.38
N MET A 150 -7.95 11.20 -6.29
CA MET A 150 -7.45 10.60 -5.06
C MET A 150 -7.10 11.64 -3.98
N GLN A 151 -6.60 12.83 -4.35
CA GLN A 151 -6.21 13.87 -3.38
C GLN A 151 -7.37 14.32 -2.46
N GLY A 152 -8.62 14.22 -2.93
CA GLY A 152 -9.81 14.52 -2.12
C GLY A 152 -10.44 13.27 -1.53
N PHE A 153 -10.49 12.19 -2.32
CA PHE A 153 -11.19 10.96 -1.96
C PHE A 153 -10.50 10.21 -0.79
N VAL A 154 -9.17 10.11 -0.83
CA VAL A 154 -8.39 9.32 0.14
C VAL A 154 -8.38 9.92 1.54
N PRO A 155 -8.12 11.24 1.74
CA PRO A 155 -8.22 11.83 3.06
C PRO A 155 -9.63 11.72 3.64
N LEU A 156 -10.66 11.94 2.82
CA LEU A 156 -12.06 11.87 3.27
C LEU A 156 -12.40 10.48 3.82
N MET A 157 -12.11 9.43 3.05
CA MET A 157 -12.43 8.06 3.47
C MET A 157 -11.63 7.62 4.70
N ALA A 158 -10.35 8.01 4.80
CA ALA A 158 -9.52 7.72 5.97
C ALA A 158 -10.01 8.45 7.22
N ILE A 159 -10.38 9.73 7.10
CA ILE A 159 -10.95 10.51 8.20
C ILE A 159 -12.26 9.90 8.68
N ILE A 160 -13.17 9.55 7.78
CA ILE A 160 -14.45 8.90 8.13
C ILE A 160 -14.20 7.61 8.92
N TRP A 161 -13.29 6.75 8.44
CA TRP A 161 -12.98 5.49 9.12
C TRP A 161 -12.37 5.68 10.51
N VAL A 162 -11.35 6.55 10.60
CA VAL A 162 -10.62 6.80 11.84
C VAL A 162 -11.50 7.51 12.87
N LEU A 163 -12.30 8.52 12.46
CA LEU A 163 -13.21 9.21 13.37
C LEU A 163 -14.27 8.28 13.92
N THR A 164 -14.91 7.47 13.08
CA THR A 164 -15.89 6.48 13.55
C THR A 164 -15.25 5.50 14.53
N SER A 165 -14.05 5.01 14.22
CA SER A 165 -13.33 4.09 15.12
C SER A 165 -12.98 4.75 16.46
N MET A 166 -12.56 6.01 16.43
CA MET A 166 -12.23 6.79 17.63
C MET A 166 -13.48 7.02 18.50
N VAL A 167 -14.62 7.37 17.89
CA VAL A 167 -15.90 7.52 18.61
C VAL A 167 -16.26 6.20 19.32
N ILE A 168 -16.14 5.07 18.64
CA ILE A 168 -16.42 3.75 19.23
C ILE A 168 -15.44 3.43 20.37
N CYS A 169 -14.17 3.77 20.23
CA CYS A 169 -13.18 3.61 21.32
C CYS A 169 -13.52 4.48 22.53
N VAL A 170 -14.03 5.70 22.33
CA VAL A 170 -14.46 6.59 23.42
C VAL A 170 -15.72 6.07 24.11
N ILE A 171 -16.68 5.52 23.36
CA ILE A 171 -17.88 4.88 23.93
C ILE A 171 -17.49 3.67 24.78
N ASN A 172 -16.49 2.90 24.34
CA ASN A 172 -16.00 1.70 25.02
C ASN A 172 -14.72 1.93 25.84
N ILE A 173 -14.51 3.16 26.32
CA ILE A 173 -13.24 3.56 26.96
C ILE A 173 -12.86 2.70 28.17
N GLY A 174 -13.85 2.11 28.87
CA GLY A 174 -13.60 1.20 29.99
C GLY A 174 -12.89 -0.10 29.59
N GLN A 175 -13.09 -0.58 28.35
CA GLN A 175 -12.48 -1.82 27.86
C GLN A 175 -11.15 -1.57 27.14
N LEU A 176 -10.89 -0.32 26.72
CA LEU A 176 -9.72 0.04 25.94
C LEU A 176 -8.38 -0.30 26.62
N PRO A 177 -8.18 -0.04 27.93
CA PRO A 177 -6.95 -0.43 28.62
C PRO A 177 -6.73 -1.94 28.59
N HIS A 178 -7.80 -2.73 28.72
CA HIS A 178 -7.71 -4.18 28.67
C HIS A 178 -7.32 -4.69 27.28
N VAL A 179 -7.89 -4.11 26.21
CA VAL A 179 -7.52 -4.43 24.83
C VAL A 179 -6.05 -4.11 24.57
N ILE A 180 -5.59 -2.91 24.93
CA ILE A 180 -4.19 -2.52 24.74
C ILE A 180 -3.27 -3.44 25.54
N TRP A 181 -3.62 -3.71 26.81
CA TRP A 181 -2.85 -4.62 27.65
C TRP A 181 -2.76 -6.02 27.04
N SER A 182 -3.88 -6.55 26.51
CA SER A 182 -3.91 -7.87 25.87
C SER A 182 -2.96 -7.98 24.67
N ILE A 183 -2.76 -6.89 23.91
CA ILE A 183 -1.83 -6.84 22.78
C ILE A 183 -0.39 -6.98 23.28
N PHE A 184 -0.01 -6.22 24.31
CA PHE A 184 1.36 -6.23 24.85
C PHE A 184 1.67 -7.49 25.67
N GLU A 185 0.75 -7.90 26.54
CA GLU A 185 0.88 -9.11 27.37
C GLU A 185 1.01 -10.35 26.48
N SER A 186 0.18 -10.47 25.45
CA SER A 186 0.25 -11.59 24.50
C SER A 186 1.48 -11.55 23.59
N ALA A 187 2.10 -10.37 23.38
CA ALA A 187 3.29 -10.22 22.55
C ALA A 187 4.59 -10.52 23.32
N PHE A 188 4.64 -10.20 24.62
CA PHE A 188 5.83 -10.33 25.47
C PHE A 188 5.71 -11.37 26.58
N GLY A 189 4.63 -12.16 26.64
CA GLY A 189 4.40 -13.17 27.68
C GLY A 189 5.50 -14.22 27.75
N TRP A 190 6.45 -14.05 28.69
CA TRP A 190 7.56 -14.99 28.96
C TRP A 190 7.08 -16.35 29.52
N GLN A 191 5.81 -16.47 29.92
CA GLN A 191 5.20 -17.74 30.36
C GLN A 191 5.13 -18.79 29.23
N GLU A 192 5.24 -18.35 27.97
CA GLU A 192 4.99 -19.12 26.74
C GLU A 192 6.29 -19.50 25.99
N ALA A 193 7.45 -18.98 26.38
CA ALA A 193 8.69 -19.19 25.63
C ALA A 193 9.35 -20.58 25.82
N ALA A 194 8.88 -21.40 26.78
CA ALA A 194 9.54 -22.66 27.15
C ALA A 194 8.89 -23.94 26.59
N GLY A 195 7.70 -23.87 25.97
CA GLY A 195 6.98 -25.03 25.44
C GLY A 195 6.74 -24.94 23.93
N GLY A 196 7.12 -25.96 23.15
CA GLY A 196 7.06 -25.93 21.68
C GLY A 196 5.70 -25.52 21.06
N ALA A 197 4.58 -25.75 21.75
CA ALA A 197 3.26 -25.26 21.32
C ALA A 197 3.14 -23.73 21.35
N ALA A 198 3.79 -23.09 22.31
CA ALA A 198 3.72 -21.65 22.49
C ALA A 198 4.74 -20.91 21.59
N GLY A 199 5.90 -21.51 21.32
CA GLY A 199 6.80 -21.07 20.24
C GLY A 199 6.13 -21.11 18.86
N TYR A 200 5.26 -22.11 18.60
CA TYR A 200 4.46 -22.18 17.39
C TYR A 200 3.45 -21.02 17.29
N THR A 201 2.73 -20.70 18.36
CA THR A 201 1.78 -19.56 18.37
C THR A 201 2.47 -18.21 18.21
N LEU A 202 3.66 -18.03 18.80
CA LEU A 202 4.46 -16.82 18.61
C LEU A 202 4.96 -16.70 17.17
N SER A 203 5.47 -17.79 16.60
CA SER A 203 5.91 -17.83 15.20
C SER A 203 4.76 -17.52 14.24
N GLN A 204 3.56 -18.06 14.49
CA GLN A 204 2.37 -17.71 13.73
C GLN A 204 2.00 -16.23 13.86
N ALA A 205 2.05 -15.66 15.07
CA ALA A 205 1.76 -14.25 15.28
C ALA A 205 2.75 -13.32 14.57
N ILE A 206 4.04 -13.63 14.63
CA ILE A 206 5.07 -12.89 13.90
C ILE A 206 4.83 -13.01 12.41
N THR A 207 4.67 -14.24 11.90
CA THR A 207 4.49 -14.50 10.46
C THR A 207 3.25 -13.80 9.93
N ASN A 208 2.10 -13.98 10.57
CA ASN A 208 0.85 -13.34 10.15
C ASN A 208 0.89 -11.81 10.33
N GLY A 209 1.48 -11.32 11.42
CA GLY A 209 1.65 -9.88 11.65
C GLY A 209 2.52 -9.22 10.57
N PHE A 210 3.67 -9.80 10.25
CA PHE A 210 4.54 -9.29 9.18
C PHE A 210 3.88 -9.42 7.80
N GLN A 211 3.33 -10.58 7.46
CA GLN A 211 2.69 -10.81 6.16
C GLN A 211 1.53 -9.85 5.91
N ARG A 212 0.64 -9.67 6.90
CA ARG A 212 -0.54 -8.79 6.75
C ARG A 212 -0.17 -7.31 6.86
N SER A 213 0.87 -6.96 7.61
CA SER A 213 1.45 -5.61 7.58
C SER A 213 2.02 -5.29 6.21
N MET A 214 2.83 -6.18 5.63
CA MET A 214 3.38 -6.00 4.28
C MET A 214 2.27 -5.89 3.23
N PHE A 215 1.24 -6.71 3.28
CA PHE A 215 0.10 -6.60 2.36
C PHE A 215 -0.63 -5.25 2.48
N SER A 216 -0.71 -4.69 3.68
CA SER A 216 -1.39 -3.40 3.93
C SER A 216 -0.55 -2.21 3.48
N ASN A 217 0.67 -2.06 4.00
CA ASN A 217 1.49 -0.87 3.76
C ASN A 217 2.38 -0.95 2.51
N GLU A 218 2.49 -2.15 1.93
CA GLU A 218 3.28 -2.45 0.74
C GLU A 218 4.78 -2.16 0.87
N ALA A 219 5.28 -2.05 2.10
CA ALA A 219 6.67 -1.73 2.36
C ALA A 219 7.60 -2.82 1.84
N GLY A 220 8.58 -2.44 1.02
CA GLY A 220 9.55 -3.37 0.47
C GLY A 220 9.06 -4.16 -0.74
N MET A 221 7.78 -4.08 -1.12
CA MET A 221 7.28 -4.67 -2.37
C MET A 221 7.63 -3.86 -3.61
N GLY A 222 7.93 -2.56 -3.48
CA GLY A 222 8.34 -1.72 -4.61
C GLY A 222 7.18 -1.24 -5.50
N SER A 223 5.94 -1.30 -5.03
CA SER A 223 4.77 -0.72 -5.72
C SER A 223 4.69 0.80 -5.53
N THR A 224 4.79 1.24 -4.28
CA THR A 224 4.71 2.63 -3.81
C THR A 224 5.68 3.62 -4.51
N PRO A 225 6.91 3.21 -4.88
CA PRO A 225 7.84 4.08 -5.59
C PRO A 225 7.36 4.51 -6.98
N ASN A 226 6.41 3.81 -7.61
CA ASN A 226 5.82 4.21 -8.89
C ASN A 226 5.04 5.53 -8.75
N ALA A 227 4.24 5.69 -7.69
CA ALA A 227 3.60 6.98 -7.37
C ALA A 227 4.63 8.00 -6.89
N ALA A 228 5.63 7.57 -6.11
CA ALA A 228 6.64 8.47 -5.57
C ALA A 228 7.41 9.16 -6.71
N ALA A 229 7.88 8.42 -7.71
CA ALA A 229 8.65 8.96 -8.84
C ALA A 229 7.88 9.98 -9.69
N ALA A 230 6.55 9.85 -9.79
CA ALA A 230 5.71 10.78 -10.53
C ALA A 230 5.60 12.17 -9.86
N ALA A 231 6.07 12.32 -8.61
CA ALA A 231 6.04 13.58 -7.90
C ALA A 231 7.14 14.54 -8.38
N ALA A 232 6.78 15.81 -8.52
CA ALA A 232 7.73 16.90 -8.39
C ALA A 232 7.98 17.12 -6.88
N SER A 233 9.11 16.61 -6.38
CA SER A 233 9.44 16.69 -4.96
C SER A 233 9.63 18.14 -4.51
N TRP A 234 9.08 18.47 -3.34
CA TRP A 234 9.31 19.74 -2.68
C TRP A 234 9.68 19.50 -1.21
N PRO A 235 10.88 19.92 -0.74
CA PRO A 235 12.01 20.48 -1.50
C PRO A 235 12.52 19.55 -2.63
N PRO A 236 13.23 20.07 -3.66
CA PRO A 236 13.67 19.32 -4.83
C PRO A 236 14.86 18.43 -4.50
N HIS A 237 14.60 17.42 -3.67
CA HIS A 237 15.58 16.47 -3.18
C HIS A 237 14.91 15.08 -3.06
N PRO A 238 15.54 13.97 -3.51
CA PRO A 238 14.92 12.65 -3.50
C PRO A 238 14.45 12.21 -2.10
N ALA A 239 15.25 12.47 -1.06
CA ALA A 239 14.89 12.19 0.33
C ALA A 239 13.56 12.81 0.79
N ALA A 240 13.18 13.98 0.25
CA ALA A 240 11.93 14.64 0.65
C ALA A 240 10.72 13.77 0.32
N GLN A 241 10.70 13.16 -0.87
CA GLN A 241 9.63 12.25 -1.24
C GLN A 241 9.72 10.92 -0.49
N GLY A 242 10.94 10.44 -0.18
CA GLY A 242 11.13 9.31 0.72
C GLY A 242 10.42 9.52 2.06
N ILE A 243 10.62 10.67 2.70
CA ILE A 243 9.99 11.03 3.98
C ILE A 243 8.47 11.11 3.85
N VAL A 244 7.95 11.71 2.77
CA VAL A 244 6.50 11.77 2.51
C VAL A 244 5.91 10.36 2.46
N GLN A 245 6.61 9.40 1.85
CA GLN A 245 6.12 8.02 1.72
C GLN A 245 6.24 7.20 3.01
N MET A 246 7.20 7.53 3.89
CA MET A 246 7.23 7.03 5.28
C MET A 246 5.97 7.41 6.05
N ILE A 247 5.53 8.67 5.93
CA ILE A 247 4.29 9.15 6.55
C ILE A 247 3.09 8.33 6.04
N GLY A 248 3.10 7.94 4.77
CA GLY A 248 2.08 7.05 4.23
C GLY A 248 2.00 5.69 4.94
N ILE A 249 3.14 5.09 5.34
CA ILE A 249 3.14 3.82 6.10
C ILE A 249 2.64 4.04 7.52
N PHE A 250 3.03 5.15 8.13
CA PHE A 250 2.52 5.52 9.45
C PHE A 250 0.99 5.63 9.45
N ILE A 251 0.42 6.37 8.49
CA ILE A 251 -1.03 6.53 8.35
C ILE A 251 -1.70 5.17 8.09
N ASP A 252 -1.14 4.37 7.19
CA ASP A 252 -1.68 3.07 6.84
C ASP A 252 -1.78 2.12 8.04
N THR A 253 -0.65 1.84 8.69
CA THR A 253 -0.62 0.76 9.69
C THR A 253 -0.87 1.26 11.11
N LEU A 254 -0.22 2.36 11.51
CA LEU A 254 -0.34 2.85 12.88
C LEU A 254 -1.65 3.59 13.13
N VAL A 255 -2.27 4.15 12.09
CA VAL A 255 -3.57 4.83 12.24
C VAL A 255 -4.72 3.94 11.74
N ILE A 256 -4.74 3.57 10.45
CA ILE A 256 -5.91 2.90 9.86
C ILE A 256 -6.00 1.43 10.30
N CYS A 257 -4.93 0.65 10.21
CA CYS A 257 -4.96 -0.75 10.66
C CYS A 257 -5.17 -0.88 12.16
N THR A 258 -4.61 0.04 12.95
CA THR A 258 -4.84 0.07 14.41
C THR A 258 -6.29 0.39 14.73
N ALA A 259 -6.92 1.34 14.01
CA ALA A 259 -8.35 1.59 14.13
C ALA A 259 -9.18 0.33 13.83
N SER A 260 -8.88 -0.39 12.74
CA SER A 260 -9.53 -1.67 12.42
C SER A 260 -9.32 -2.72 13.51
N ALA A 261 -8.09 -2.86 14.02
CA ALA A 261 -7.74 -3.82 15.06
C ALA A 261 -8.52 -3.56 16.34
N MET A 262 -8.61 -2.29 16.75
CA MET A 262 -9.36 -1.89 17.95
C MET A 262 -10.84 -2.23 17.83
N LEU A 263 -11.46 -2.02 16.66
CA LEU A 263 -12.86 -2.41 16.44
C LEU A 263 -13.07 -3.92 16.59
N ILE A 264 -12.17 -4.73 16.04
CA ILE A 264 -12.26 -6.19 16.13
C ILE A 264 -12.08 -6.66 17.58
N LEU A 265 -11.07 -6.13 18.28
CA LEU A 265 -10.75 -6.53 19.65
C LEU A 265 -11.79 -6.05 20.67
N LEU A 266 -12.35 -4.85 20.50
CA LEU A 266 -13.43 -4.33 21.34
C LEU A 266 -14.75 -5.11 21.16
N ALA A 267 -15.01 -5.66 19.97
CA ALA A 267 -16.18 -6.51 19.76
C ALA A 267 -16.09 -7.87 20.48
N GLY A 268 -14.89 -8.29 20.89
CA GLY A 268 -14.66 -9.48 21.71
C GLY A 268 -14.92 -10.82 20.99
N ASN A 269 -14.88 -11.91 21.77
CA ASN A 269 -14.95 -13.30 21.29
C ASN A 269 -16.28 -13.71 20.67
N ASP A 270 -17.34 -12.90 20.77
CA ASP A 270 -18.62 -13.17 20.09
C ASP A 270 -18.48 -13.17 18.56
N THR A 271 -17.37 -12.64 18.05
CA THR A 271 -17.00 -12.66 16.63
C THR A 271 -16.33 -13.96 16.19
N THR A 272 -15.67 -14.70 17.09
CA THR A 272 -14.76 -15.84 16.81
C THR A 272 -15.46 -17.17 16.51
N TYR A 273 -16.73 -17.34 16.88
CA TYR A 273 -17.46 -18.63 16.76
C TYR A 273 -18.05 -18.94 15.38
N MET A 274 -17.91 -18.04 14.40
CA MET A 274 -18.38 -18.26 13.02
C MET A 274 -17.17 -18.13 12.09
N PRO A 275 -17.01 -19.01 11.08
CA PRO A 275 -15.89 -18.95 10.12
C PRO A 275 -16.07 -17.78 9.13
N LEU A 276 -16.19 -16.56 9.65
CA LEU A 276 -16.26 -15.32 8.89
C LEU A 276 -14.83 -14.81 8.73
N GLU A 277 -14.38 -14.76 7.48
CA GLU A 277 -13.03 -14.32 7.15
C GLU A 277 -13.01 -12.87 6.65
N GLY A 278 -11.92 -12.16 6.95
CA GLY A 278 -11.64 -10.85 6.39
C GLY A 278 -12.68 -9.77 6.76
N ILE A 279 -13.27 -9.14 5.74
CA ILE A 279 -14.17 -7.98 5.92
C ILE A 279 -15.45 -8.30 6.68
N GLN A 280 -15.97 -9.52 6.55
CA GLN A 280 -17.22 -9.89 7.23
C GLN A 280 -17.05 -9.92 8.75
N LEU A 281 -15.83 -10.20 9.24
CA LEU A 281 -15.51 -10.12 10.67
C LEU A 281 -15.65 -8.68 11.19
N ILE A 282 -15.17 -7.69 10.42
CA ILE A 282 -15.30 -6.28 10.77
C ILE A 282 -16.76 -5.83 10.70
N GLN A 283 -17.51 -6.27 9.69
CA GLN A 283 -18.95 -5.97 9.60
C GLN A 283 -19.71 -6.52 10.82
N LYS A 284 -19.36 -7.72 11.28
CA LYS A 284 -19.93 -8.31 12.50
C LYS A 284 -19.51 -7.55 13.75
N ALA A 285 -18.23 -7.22 13.90
CA ALA A 285 -17.72 -6.42 15.01
C ALA A 285 -18.46 -5.08 15.10
N MET A 286 -18.67 -4.41 13.96
CA MET A 286 -19.42 -3.17 13.89
C MET A 286 -20.91 -3.34 14.20
N ARG A 287 -21.52 -4.47 13.82
CA ARG A 287 -22.89 -4.80 14.26
C ARG A 287 -23.00 -4.95 15.76
N VAL A 288 -22.02 -5.57 16.41
CA VAL A 288 -21.97 -5.72 17.87
C VAL A 288 -21.81 -4.37 18.56
N LEU A 289 -20.91 -3.51 18.05
CA LEU A 289 -20.56 -2.25 18.70
C LEU A 289 -21.57 -1.11 18.45
N MET A 290 -22.22 -1.08 17.29
CA MET A 290 -23.09 0.04 16.87
C MET A 290 -24.52 -0.38 16.48
N GLY A 291 -24.85 -1.68 16.49
CA GLY A 291 -26.14 -2.19 16.05
C GLY A 291 -26.22 -2.43 14.54
N SER A 292 -27.44 -2.63 14.03
CA SER A 292 -27.68 -3.12 12.66
C SER A 292 -26.98 -2.34 11.54
N TRP A 293 -26.93 -1.01 11.65
CA TRP A 293 -26.34 -0.12 10.64
C TRP A 293 -24.81 -0.22 10.54
N GLY A 294 -24.13 -0.80 11.53
CA GLY A 294 -22.67 -0.90 11.55
C GLY A 294 -22.08 -1.67 10.38
N ALA A 295 -22.73 -2.76 9.93
CA ALA A 295 -22.29 -3.52 8.76
C ALA A 295 -22.47 -2.75 7.44
N GLU A 296 -23.55 -1.98 7.32
CA GLU A 296 -23.84 -1.16 6.15
C GLU A 296 -22.80 -0.04 6.01
N PHE A 297 -22.43 0.59 7.14
CA PHE A 297 -21.35 1.57 7.18
C PHE A 297 -20.01 0.98 6.71
N VAL A 298 -19.61 -0.18 7.22
CA VAL A 298 -18.38 -0.86 6.78
C VAL A 298 -18.45 -1.18 5.29
N THR A 299 -19.61 -1.59 4.78
CA THR A 299 -19.81 -1.88 3.35
C THR A 299 -19.53 -0.65 2.50
N LEU A 300 -20.07 0.51 2.90
CA LEU A 300 -19.81 1.78 2.24
C LEU A 300 -18.31 2.10 2.23
N VAL A 301 -17.64 1.98 3.38
CA VAL A 301 -16.19 2.25 3.49
C VAL A 301 -15.37 1.30 2.61
N VAL A 302 -15.70 0.01 2.59
CA VAL A 302 -15.02 -1.00 1.76
C VAL A 302 -15.18 -0.68 0.28
N ILE A 303 -16.35 -0.24 -0.17
CA ILE A 303 -16.57 0.19 -1.56
C ILE A 303 -15.62 1.34 -1.91
N LEU A 304 -15.52 2.36 -1.06
CA LEU A 304 -14.64 3.51 -1.29
C LEU A 304 -13.17 3.09 -1.34
N PHE A 305 -12.73 2.33 -0.34
CA PHE A 305 -11.34 1.85 -0.21
C PHE A 305 -10.95 1.00 -1.42
N ALA A 306 -11.72 -0.04 -1.71
CA ALA A 306 -11.46 -0.94 -2.83
C ALA A 306 -11.46 -0.22 -4.18
N PHE A 307 -12.40 0.71 -4.40
CA PHE A 307 -12.44 1.52 -5.61
C PHE A 307 -11.15 2.34 -5.78
N SER A 308 -10.72 3.06 -4.73
CA SER A 308 -9.47 3.83 -4.79
C SER A 308 -8.25 2.94 -5.04
N SER A 309 -8.18 1.77 -4.40
CA SER A 309 -7.06 0.84 -4.58
C SER A 309 -7.02 0.25 -5.98
N ILE A 310 -8.15 -0.17 -6.56
CA ILE A 310 -8.19 -0.69 -7.95
C ILE A 310 -7.67 0.36 -8.94
N VAL A 311 -8.11 1.61 -8.78
CA VAL A 311 -7.70 2.71 -9.66
C VAL A 311 -6.20 3.02 -9.50
N ALA A 312 -5.68 3.06 -8.27
CA ALA A 312 -4.26 3.29 -8.01
C ALA A 312 -3.36 2.13 -8.49
N ASN A 313 -3.80 0.89 -8.29
CA ASN A 313 -3.11 -0.31 -8.74
C ASN A 313 -2.95 -0.34 -10.26
N TYR A 314 -4.01 0.04 -10.99
CA TYR A 314 -3.94 0.20 -12.43
C TYR A 314 -2.88 1.24 -12.85
N ILE A 315 -2.76 2.36 -12.14
CA ILE A 315 -1.75 3.39 -12.45
C ILE A 315 -0.33 2.84 -12.28
N TYR A 316 -0.08 2.01 -11.28
CA TYR A 316 1.22 1.35 -11.10
C TYR A 316 1.53 0.37 -12.22
N ALA A 317 0.53 -0.42 -12.62
CA ALA A 317 0.64 -1.34 -13.74
C ALA A 317 0.90 -0.59 -15.06
N GLU A 318 0.14 0.48 -15.33
CA GLU A 318 0.32 1.31 -16.52
C GLU A 318 1.72 1.92 -16.57
N ASN A 319 2.24 2.41 -15.44
CA ASN A 319 3.61 2.93 -15.35
C ASN A 319 4.65 1.90 -15.81
N ASN A 320 4.49 0.63 -15.47
CA ASN A 320 5.45 -0.42 -15.87
C ASN A 320 5.36 -0.80 -17.36
N LEU A 321 4.23 -0.54 -18.04
CA LEU A 321 4.18 -0.65 -19.50
C LEU A 321 5.12 0.35 -20.18
N PHE A 322 5.28 1.56 -19.61
CA PHE A 322 6.24 2.55 -20.13
C PHE A 322 7.68 2.05 -20.00
N PHE A 323 8.05 1.45 -18.86
CA PHE A 323 9.39 0.86 -18.68
C PHE A 323 9.71 -0.22 -19.71
N LEU A 324 8.73 -1.09 -19.98
CA LEU A 324 8.84 -2.17 -20.95
C LEU A 324 8.82 -1.69 -22.41
N ARG A 325 8.66 -0.38 -22.65
CA ARG A 325 8.46 0.22 -23.98
C ARG A 325 7.23 -0.34 -24.71
N LEU A 326 6.20 -0.68 -23.94
CA LEU A 326 4.91 -1.17 -24.40
C LEU A 326 3.81 -0.09 -24.22
N ASN A 327 4.16 1.19 -24.32
CA ASN A 327 3.25 2.33 -24.14
C ASN A 327 2.36 2.61 -25.37
N THR A 328 2.04 1.59 -26.17
CA THR A 328 1.14 1.77 -27.33
C THR A 328 -0.31 1.88 -26.87
N PRO A 329 -1.19 2.62 -27.58
CA PRO A 329 -2.61 2.71 -27.24
C PRO A 329 -3.28 1.33 -27.11
N LYS A 330 -2.87 0.36 -27.94
CA LYS A 330 -3.36 -1.01 -27.88
C LYS A 330 -3.00 -1.71 -26.58
N ALA A 331 -1.75 -1.59 -26.12
CA ALA A 331 -1.29 -2.20 -24.87
C ALA A 331 -1.96 -1.57 -23.65
N ILE A 332 -2.15 -0.24 -23.64
CA ILE A 332 -2.86 0.46 -22.57
C ILE A 332 -4.33 0.00 -22.51
N TRP A 333 -5.02 -0.08 -23.66
CA TRP A 333 -6.39 -0.59 -23.69
C TRP A 333 -6.48 -2.08 -23.33
N CYS A 334 -5.50 -2.89 -23.71
CA CYS A 334 -5.40 -4.27 -23.27
C CYS A 334 -5.33 -4.36 -21.75
N LEU A 335 -4.45 -3.58 -21.09
CA LEU A 335 -4.37 -3.52 -19.63
C LEU A 335 -5.71 -3.12 -19.01
N ARG A 336 -6.39 -2.11 -19.55
CA ARG A 336 -7.71 -1.67 -19.06
C ARG A 336 -8.76 -2.77 -19.14
N ILE A 337 -8.81 -3.50 -20.26
CA ILE A 337 -9.75 -4.62 -20.47
C ILE A 337 -9.39 -5.77 -19.51
N CYS A 338 -8.10 -6.07 -19.34
CA CYS A 338 -7.65 -7.07 -18.37
C CYS A 338 -8.08 -6.69 -16.94
N THR A 339 -7.82 -5.45 -16.49
CA THR A 339 -8.27 -4.99 -15.17
C THR A 339 -9.79 -5.07 -15.04
N PHE A 340 -10.55 -4.68 -16.06
CA PHE A 340 -12.01 -4.81 -16.07
C PHE A 340 -12.46 -6.26 -15.89
N ALA A 341 -11.89 -7.18 -16.68
CA ALA A 341 -12.20 -8.61 -16.58
C ALA A 341 -11.79 -9.20 -15.23
N THR A 342 -10.64 -8.79 -14.68
CA THR A 342 -10.17 -9.28 -13.39
C THR A 342 -11.00 -8.75 -12.22
N VAL A 343 -11.49 -7.52 -12.27
CA VAL A 343 -12.42 -7.01 -11.25
C VAL A 343 -13.70 -7.86 -11.23
N ILE A 344 -14.26 -8.19 -12.39
CA ILE A 344 -15.43 -9.09 -12.47
C ILE A 344 -15.06 -10.49 -11.97
N GLY A 345 -14.00 -11.10 -12.50
CA GLY A 345 -13.56 -12.45 -12.11
C GLY A 345 -13.21 -12.56 -10.62
N GLY A 346 -12.64 -11.51 -10.04
CA GLY A 346 -12.33 -11.41 -8.62
C GLY A 346 -13.56 -11.51 -7.73
N THR A 347 -14.73 -11.05 -8.18
CA THR A 347 -15.97 -11.23 -7.40
C THR A 347 -16.45 -12.68 -7.31
N LEU A 348 -15.98 -13.55 -8.20
CA LEU A 348 -16.42 -14.95 -8.31
C LEU A 348 -15.44 -15.95 -7.69
N LEU A 349 -14.17 -15.58 -7.57
CA LEU A 349 -13.13 -16.44 -7.01
C LEU A 349 -13.20 -16.52 -5.47
N SER A 350 -12.65 -17.60 -4.91
CA SER A 350 -12.61 -17.82 -3.46
C SER A 350 -11.50 -16.98 -2.79
N LEU A 351 -11.74 -16.59 -1.53
CA LEU A 351 -10.81 -15.81 -0.72
C LEU A 351 -9.44 -16.49 -0.56
N PRO A 352 -9.35 -17.77 -0.15
CA PRO A 352 -8.05 -18.41 0.07
C PRO A 352 -7.16 -18.45 -1.17
N LEU A 353 -7.75 -18.72 -2.34
CA LEU A 353 -7.01 -18.78 -3.60
C LEU A 353 -6.41 -17.41 -3.96
N MET A 354 -7.17 -16.33 -3.79
CA MET A 354 -6.67 -14.98 -4.04
C MET A 354 -5.51 -14.59 -3.14
N TRP A 355 -5.64 -14.87 -1.85
CA TRP A 355 -4.61 -14.54 -0.87
C TRP A 355 -3.33 -15.35 -1.12
N GLN A 356 -3.44 -16.63 -1.46
CA GLN A 356 -2.28 -17.44 -1.83
C GLN A 356 -1.57 -16.91 -3.09
N LEU A 357 -2.34 -16.56 -4.13
CA LEU A 357 -1.77 -15.96 -5.35
C LEU A 357 -1.12 -14.61 -5.06
N ALA A 358 -1.74 -13.79 -4.22
CA ALA A 358 -1.17 -12.51 -3.78
C ALA A 358 0.12 -12.74 -2.98
N ASP A 359 0.13 -13.62 -2.00
CA ASP A 359 1.28 -13.89 -1.14
C ASP A 359 2.49 -14.37 -1.96
N ILE A 360 2.28 -15.24 -2.97
CA ILE A 360 3.36 -15.70 -3.87
C ILE A 360 3.93 -14.56 -4.70
N ILE A 361 3.08 -13.78 -5.39
CA ILE A 361 3.58 -12.71 -6.27
C ILE A 361 4.25 -11.58 -5.46
N MET A 362 3.70 -11.27 -4.27
CA MET A 362 4.28 -10.32 -3.34
C MET A 362 5.66 -10.76 -2.87
N ALA A 363 5.85 -12.05 -2.55
CA ALA A 363 7.15 -12.57 -2.17
C ALA A 363 8.17 -12.41 -3.31
N CYS A 364 7.80 -12.72 -4.55
CA CYS A 364 8.66 -12.50 -5.71
C CYS A 364 9.04 -11.03 -5.91
N MET A 365 8.08 -10.11 -5.75
CA MET A 365 8.33 -8.67 -5.81
C MET A 365 9.23 -8.19 -4.67
N ALA A 366 8.96 -8.62 -3.45
CA ALA A 366 9.74 -8.23 -2.28
C ALA A 366 11.19 -8.74 -2.38
N ILE A 367 11.41 -9.99 -2.76
CA ILE A 367 12.77 -10.55 -2.91
C ILE A 367 13.56 -9.76 -3.95
N THR A 368 12.99 -9.51 -5.13
CA THR A 368 13.66 -8.76 -6.19
C THR A 368 13.94 -7.31 -5.77
N ASN A 369 12.96 -6.66 -5.15
CA ASN A 369 13.05 -5.27 -4.74
C ASN A 369 14.01 -5.04 -3.57
N LEU A 370 13.88 -5.81 -2.49
CA LEU A 370 14.75 -5.71 -1.31
C LEU A 370 16.20 -6.01 -1.68
N THR A 371 16.45 -6.98 -2.56
CA THR A 371 17.80 -7.24 -3.09
C THR A 371 18.37 -6.00 -3.79
N ALA A 372 17.58 -5.34 -4.62
CA ALA A 372 18.01 -4.12 -5.30
C ALA A 372 18.30 -2.97 -4.32
N ILE A 373 17.44 -2.77 -3.32
CA ILE A 373 17.61 -1.74 -2.29
C ILE A 373 18.87 -2.00 -1.47
N LEU A 374 19.16 -3.26 -1.11
CA LEU A 374 20.37 -3.63 -0.37
C LEU A 374 21.63 -3.29 -1.18
N LEU A 375 21.65 -3.62 -2.48
CA LEU A 375 22.76 -3.29 -3.37
C LEU A 375 22.91 -1.78 -3.58
N LEU A 376 21.81 -1.03 -3.60
CA LEU A 376 21.78 0.43 -3.71
C LEU A 376 21.84 1.16 -2.36
N SER A 377 22.04 0.45 -1.25
CA SER A 377 22.09 1.04 0.09
C SER A 377 23.15 2.15 0.25
N PRO A 378 24.34 2.12 -0.41
CA PRO A 378 25.29 3.23 -0.34
C PRO A 378 24.74 4.52 -0.96
N VAL A 379 23.94 4.39 -2.03
CA VAL A 379 23.29 5.52 -2.71
C VAL A 379 22.23 6.12 -1.79
N VAL A 380 21.40 5.28 -1.16
CA VAL A 380 20.40 5.72 -0.17
C VAL A 380 21.05 6.47 0.98
N HIS A 381 22.14 5.93 1.53
CA HIS A 381 22.90 6.57 2.62
C HIS A 381 23.44 7.94 2.20
N THR A 382 23.93 8.06 0.96
CA THR A 382 24.44 9.32 0.40
C THR A 382 23.32 10.37 0.30
N ILE A 383 22.17 10.01 -0.26
CA ILE A 383 21.00 10.88 -0.38
C ILE A 383 20.51 11.32 1.00
N ALA A 384 20.40 10.40 1.96
CA ALA A 384 19.94 10.71 3.31
C ALA A 384 20.90 11.66 4.04
N SER A 385 22.21 11.39 3.94
CA SER A 385 23.25 12.20 4.55
C SER A 385 23.31 13.61 3.96
N ASP A 386 23.13 13.75 2.64
CA ASP A 386 23.09 15.05 1.98
C ASP A 386 21.90 15.89 2.45
N TYR A 387 20.71 15.29 2.49
CA TYR A 387 19.50 15.96 2.97
C TYR A 387 19.66 16.45 4.42
N LEU A 388 20.16 15.58 5.31
CA LEU A 388 20.39 15.91 6.71
C LEU A 388 21.47 16.98 6.89
N ARG A 389 22.55 16.91 6.10
CA ARG A 389 23.61 17.93 6.11
C ARG A 389 23.04 19.30 5.74
N GLN A 390 22.30 19.40 4.64
CA GLN A 390 21.70 20.66 4.19
C GLN A 390 20.71 21.20 5.23
N ARG A 391 19.86 20.34 5.82
CA ARG A 391 18.98 20.73 6.93
C ARG A 391 19.73 21.25 8.16
N LYS A 392 20.84 20.60 8.54
CA LYS A 392 21.68 21.04 9.69
C LYS A 392 22.33 22.40 9.44
N LEU A 393 22.65 22.70 8.18
CA LEU A 393 23.18 24.00 7.76
C LEU A 393 22.11 25.09 7.67
N GLY A 394 20.83 24.77 7.91
CA GLY A 394 19.73 25.72 7.78
C GLY A 394 19.40 26.11 6.34
N VAL A 395 20.04 25.47 5.34
CA VAL A 395 19.76 25.72 3.92
C VAL A 395 18.65 24.79 3.44
N ARG A 396 17.91 25.25 2.43
CA ARG A 396 16.88 24.46 1.79
C ARG A 396 17.52 23.22 1.12
N PRO A 397 17.05 22.00 1.40
CA PRO A 397 17.57 20.80 0.75
C PRO A 397 17.30 20.80 -0.75
N VAL A 398 18.37 20.77 -1.55
CA VAL A 398 18.35 20.69 -3.01
C VAL A 398 19.33 19.62 -3.44
N PHE A 399 18.89 18.68 -4.29
CA PHE A 399 19.78 17.67 -4.84
C PHE A 399 20.47 18.22 -6.09
N ASP A 400 21.80 18.19 -6.06
CA ASP A 400 22.66 18.63 -7.15
C ASP A 400 23.45 17.43 -7.69
N PRO A 401 23.14 16.95 -8.93
CA PRO A 401 23.86 15.86 -9.56
C PRO A 401 25.38 16.09 -9.69
N LEU A 402 25.82 17.36 -9.80
CA LEU A 402 27.23 17.70 -9.99
C LEU A 402 28.08 17.38 -8.75
N ARG A 403 27.47 17.36 -7.57
CA ARG A 403 28.14 16.97 -6.31
C ARG A 403 28.44 15.48 -6.21
N TYR A 404 27.80 14.67 -7.05
CA TYR A 404 27.86 13.20 -7.01
C TYR A 404 28.08 12.62 -8.41
N PRO A 405 29.27 12.81 -9.02
CA PRO A 405 29.52 12.43 -10.41
C PRO A 405 29.32 10.94 -10.71
N ASP A 406 29.59 10.06 -9.73
CA ASP A 406 29.36 8.61 -9.87
C ASP A 406 27.88 8.26 -10.04
N ILE A 407 27.00 8.97 -9.32
CA ILE A 407 25.55 8.83 -9.44
C ILE A 407 25.06 9.56 -10.69
N GLY A 408 25.59 10.76 -10.96
CA GLY A 408 25.20 11.63 -12.07
C GLY A 408 25.25 10.93 -13.44
N ARG A 409 26.25 10.08 -13.67
CA ARG A 409 26.38 9.28 -14.91
C ARG A 409 25.22 8.30 -15.16
N GLN A 410 24.49 7.91 -14.11
CA GLN A 410 23.39 6.96 -14.16
C GLN A 410 22.02 7.65 -14.24
N LEU A 411 21.96 8.96 -14.01
CA LEU A 411 20.71 9.73 -14.02
C LEU A 411 20.22 9.98 -15.45
N SER A 412 18.93 10.23 -15.59
CA SER A 412 18.41 10.73 -16.86
C SER A 412 18.79 12.20 -17.01
N PRO A 413 19.25 12.64 -18.21
CA PRO A 413 19.62 14.04 -18.45
C PRO A 413 18.52 14.99 -17.96
N ASP A 414 17.29 14.83 -18.45
CA ASP A 414 16.20 15.77 -18.17
C ASP A 414 15.53 15.61 -16.77
N ALA A 415 16.06 14.76 -15.89
CA ALA A 415 15.43 14.47 -14.60
C ALA A 415 15.69 15.55 -13.55
N TRP A 416 16.87 16.18 -13.57
CA TRP A 416 17.35 17.09 -12.53
C TRP A 416 17.94 18.41 -13.05
N ASP A 417 18.00 18.63 -14.37
CA ASP A 417 18.64 19.80 -14.99
C ASP A 417 17.94 21.15 -14.70
N ASP A 418 16.62 21.15 -14.42
CA ASP A 418 15.85 22.36 -14.10
C ASP A 418 16.12 22.91 -12.67
N VAL A 419 16.78 22.14 -11.80
CA VAL A 419 16.89 22.45 -10.36
C VAL A 419 18.15 23.27 -10.03
N SER A 420 19.13 23.30 -10.92
CA SER A 420 20.42 23.98 -10.73
C SER A 420 20.43 25.46 -11.14
N GLN A 421 19.30 26.00 -11.64
CA GLN A 421 19.22 27.36 -12.20
C GLN A 421 18.46 28.40 -11.32
N GLU A 422 17.98 28.03 -10.14
CA GLU A 422 17.46 28.96 -9.11
C GLU A 422 18.36 28.94 -7.87
#